data_AF-A0A7L3X1W5-F1
#
_entry.id   AF-A0A7L3X1W5-F1
#
_cell.length_a   1.000
_cell.length_b   1.000
_cell.length_c   1.000
_cell.angle_alpha   90.00
_cell.angle_beta   90.00
_cell.angle_gamma   90.00
#
_symmetry.space_group_name_H-M   'P 1'
#
loop_
_entity.id
_entity.type
_entity.pdbx_description
1 polymer ?
#
loop_
_entity_poly.entity_id
_entity_poly.type
_entity_poly.pdbx_seq_one_letter_code
_entity_poly.pdbx_strand_id
1 'polypeptide(L)'
;RALKSEGVCESVLYGLPFIIKPTSCWQLDWDELEINQHSFHALCHSLLKRKWMLLAKREPQNTTPNWNILVHSYYIIVPSDSATLLIKAVAIRELLLPSSFPALLAEHPECVLLFLSEQSALNSLEVEVAYNPLHLKSNLYKYLKSVLYKPLHRQQAHPRDQRPERHQPKQVSLLPLTSLSRAKATVAPLVMAPSPVQAFRPAAVRRDSCEHSLLPKEYEE
;
A
#
# COMPACT_ATOMS: atom_id res chain seq x y z
N ARG A 1 -8.87 15.97 -10.38
CA ARG A 1 -8.79 16.35 -11.82
C ARG A 1 -9.00 15.11 -12.66
N ALA A 2 -9.63 15.19 -13.84
CA ALA A 2 -9.73 14.07 -14.77
C ALA A 2 -8.50 14.02 -15.70
N LEU A 3 -8.00 12.82 -15.99
CA LEU A 3 -6.85 12.54 -16.84
C LEU A 3 -7.24 11.53 -17.91
N LYS A 4 -6.68 11.62 -19.11
CA LYS A 4 -6.79 10.53 -20.09
C LYS A 4 -5.89 9.38 -19.67
N SER A 5 -6.38 8.15 -19.74
CA SER A 5 -5.62 6.93 -19.40
C SER A 5 -4.31 6.80 -20.18
N GLU A 6 -4.34 7.10 -21.48
CA GLU A 6 -3.15 7.09 -22.37
C GLU A 6 -2.07 8.11 -22.01
N GLY A 7 -2.43 9.17 -21.27
CA GLY A 7 -1.49 10.23 -20.88
C GLY A 7 -0.79 9.99 -19.54
N VAL A 8 -1.08 8.88 -18.85
CA VAL A 8 -0.49 8.57 -17.54
C VAL A 8 0.69 7.63 -17.71
N CYS A 9 1.88 8.06 -17.27
CA CYS A 9 3.05 7.20 -17.22
C CYS A 9 2.95 6.23 -16.04
N GLU A 10 2.81 4.93 -16.32
CA GLU A 10 2.69 3.93 -15.25
C GLU A 10 3.99 3.73 -14.46
N SER A 11 5.15 4.05 -15.05
CA SER A 11 6.47 3.90 -14.42
C SER A 11 6.69 4.81 -13.20
N VAL A 12 5.85 5.82 -13.01
CA VAL A 12 5.88 6.70 -11.83
C VAL A 12 4.78 6.35 -10.81
N LEU A 13 4.07 5.24 -10.99
CA LEU A 13 3.13 4.72 -10.01
C LEU A 13 3.84 3.71 -9.12
N TYR A 14 3.66 3.83 -7.81
CA TYR A 14 4.40 3.01 -6.86
C TYR A 14 3.57 2.61 -5.65
N GLY A 15 4.14 1.72 -4.84
CA GLY A 15 3.56 1.26 -3.59
C GLY A 15 2.47 0.22 -3.79
N LEU A 16 1.77 -0.07 -2.69
CA LEU A 16 0.68 -1.05 -2.67
C LEU A 16 -0.60 -0.41 -3.22
N PRO A 17 -1.28 -1.05 -4.19
CA PRO A 17 -2.55 -0.56 -4.67
C PRO A 17 -3.66 -0.77 -3.64
N PHE A 18 -4.64 0.13 -3.63
CA PHE A 18 -5.86 -0.01 -2.83
C PHE A 18 -7.08 -0.15 -3.74
N ILE A 19 -8.05 -0.98 -3.34
CA ILE A 19 -9.32 -1.12 -4.06
C ILE A 19 -10.39 -0.38 -3.28
N ILE A 20 -11.03 0.61 -3.91
CA ILE A 20 -12.23 1.28 -3.39
C ILE A 20 -13.46 0.57 -3.94
N LYS A 21 -14.41 0.36 -3.05
CA LYS A 21 -15.77 -0.12 -3.34
C LYS A 21 -16.78 0.84 -2.70
N PRO A 22 -18.04 0.84 -3.14
CA PRO A 22 -19.11 1.53 -2.41
C PRO A 22 -19.11 1.10 -0.94
N THR A 23 -19.34 2.05 -0.03
CA THR A 23 -19.45 1.73 1.40
C THR A 23 -20.70 0.88 1.66
N SER A 24 -20.59 0.00 2.66
CA SER A 24 -21.72 -0.76 3.23
C SER A 24 -21.85 -0.44 4.72
N CYS A 25 -21.50 0.80 5.10
CA CYS A 25 -21.53 1.24 6.50
C CYS A 25 -22.98 1.25 7.02
N TRP A 26 -23.21 0.58 8.14
CA TRP A 26 -24.52 0.52 8.81
C TRP A 26 -25.00 1.86 9.40
N GLN A 27 -24.11 2.87 9.45
CA GLN A 27 -24.45 4.20 9.96
C GLN A 27 -25.24 5.05 8.95
N LEU A 28 -25.32 4.60 7.69
CA LEU A 28 -26.10 5.23 6.63
C LEU A 28 -27.44 4.52 6.49
N ASP A 29 -28.47 5.27 6.12
CA ASP A 29 -29.78 4.71 5.85
C ASP A 29 -29.78 3.91 4.54
N TRP A 30 -30.75 3.00 4.37
CA TRP A 30 -30.82 2.11 3.21
C TRP A 30 -30.89 2.87 1.88
N ASP A 31 -31.68 3.94 1.82
CA ASP A 31 -31.82 4.77 0.62
C ASP A 31 -30.49 5.45 0.27
N GLU A 32 -29.73 5.91 1.28
CA GLU A 32 -28.41 6.51 1.07
C GLU A 32 -27.39 5.50 0.57
N LEU A 33 -27.40 4.27 1.12
CA LEU A 33 -26.55 3.19 0.66
C LEU A 33 -26.84 2.84 -0.80
N GLU A 34 -28.11 2.75 -1.18
CA GLU A 34 -28.54 2.46 -2.53
C GLU A 34 -28.15 3.58 -3.51
N ILE A 35 -28.39 4.85 -3.15
CA ILE A 35 -27.97 6.01 -3.95
C ILE A 35 -26.44 6.03 -4.11
N ASN A 36 -25.69 5.76 -3.03
CA ASN A 36 -24.23 5.70 -3.07
C ASN A 36 -23.74 4.59 -4.01
N GLN A 37 -24.33 3.41 -3.95
CA GLN A 37 -23.99 2.30 -4.83
C GLN A 37 -24.25 2.65 -6.31
N HIS A 38 -25.44 3.16 -6.62
CA HIS A 38 -25.79 3.58 -7.97
C HIS A 38 -24.88 4.69 -8.49
N SER A 39 -24.61 5.71 -7.66
CA SER A 39 -23.74 6.82 -8.02
C SER A 39 -22.30 6.38 -8.27
N PHE A 40 -21.77 5.47 -7.43
CA PHE A 40 -20.43 4.92 -7.60
C PHE A 40 -20.32 4.10 -8.89
N HIS A 41 -21.31 3.25 -9.18
CA HIS A 41 -21.34 2.47 -10.43
C HIS A 41 -21.42 3.38 -11.66
N ALA A 42 -22.27 4.41 -11.62
CA ALA A 42 -22.39 5.40 -12.69
C ALA A 42 -21.08 6.15 -12.93
N LEU A 43 -20.35 6.49 -11.86
CA LEU A 43 -19.03 7.09 -11.93
C LEU A 43 -18.02 6.15 -12.62
N CYS A 44 -17.90 4.90 -12.16
CA CYS A 44 -16.99 3.89 -12.74
C CYS A 44 -17.26 3.72 -14.25
N HIS A 45 -18.53 3.54 -14.62
CA HIS A 45 -18.93 3.37 -16.01
C HIS A 45 -18.61 4.61 -16.86
N SER A 46 -18.87 5.81 -16.32
CA SER A 46 -18.59 7.08 -17.01
C SER A 46 -17.09 7.28 -17.27
N LEU A 47 -16.24 6.93 -16.30
CA LEU A 47 -14.79 7.01 -16.44
C LEU A 47 -14.27 5.99 -17.46
N LEU A 48 -14.74 4.73 -17.42
CA LEU A 48 -14.37 3.69 -18.39
C LEU A 48 -14.76 4.08 -19.82
N LYS A 49 -16.01 4.51 -20.04
CA LYS A 49 -16.51 4.89 -21.36
C LYS A 49 -15.69 6.02 -21.99
N ARG A 50 -15.19 6.95 -21.17
CA ARG A 50 -14.36 8.08 -21.62
C ARG A 50 -12.86 7.77 -21.62
N LYS A 51 -12.45 6.56 -21.21
CA LYS A 51 -11.05 6.18 -20.96
C LYS A 51 -10.33 7.17 -20.03
N TRP A 52 -11.02 7.63 -18.99
CA TRP A 52 -10.54 8.61 -18.02
C TRP A 52 -10.13 7.97 -16.69
N MET A 53 -9.16 8.61 -16.04
CA MET A 53 -8.72 8.36 -14.67
C MET A 53 -8.87 9.64 -13.84
N LEU A 54 -8.82 9.54 -12.52
CA LEU A 54 -8.85 10.72 -11.65
C LEU A 54 -7.53 10.91 -10.92
N LEU A 55 -6.99 12.12 -10.99
CA LEU A 55 -5.94 12.58 -10.08
C LEU A 55 -6.57 13.14 -8.81
N ALA A 56 -6.30 12.47 -7.70
CA ALA A 56 -6.67 12.87 -6.36
C ALA A 56 -5.45 13.45 -5.63
N LYS A 57 -5.71 14.50 -4.86
CA LYS A 57 -4.74 15.13 -3.96
C LYS A 57 -5.23 14.84 -2.54
N ARG A 58 -4.40 14.24 -1.71
CA ARG A 58 -4.73 14.02 -0.30
C ARG A 58 -4.49 15.32 0.46
N GLU A 59 -5.50 15.73 1.20
CA GLU A 59 -5.39 16.85 2.12
C GLU A 59 -4.57 16.43 3.35
N PRO A 60 -3.63 17.28 3.79
CA PRO A 60 -2.82 17.02 4.98
C PRO A 60 -3.69 17.14 6.22
N GLN A 61 -3.72 16.08 7.03
CA GLN A 61 -4.57 16.03 8.22
C GLN A 61 -4.02 16.83 9.41
N ASN A 62 -2.72 17.12 9.44
CA ASN A 62 -2.08 17.80 10.55
C ASN A 62 -1.01 18.76 10.01
N THR A 63 -1.27 20.07 10.10
CA THR A 63 -0.24 21.08 9.92
C THR A 63 0.65 21.04 11.17
N THR A 64 1.85 20.49 11.05
CA THR A 64 2.81 20.57 12.17
C THR A 64 3.22 22.04 12.35
N PRO A 65 3.32 22.54 13.60
CA PRO A 65 3.42 23.98 13.86
C PRO A 65 4.76 24.61 13.47
N ASN A 66 5.81 23.81 13.25
CA ASN A 66 7.17 24.35 13.18
C ASN A 66 7.64 24.75 11.77
N TRP A 67 6.93 24.35 10.72
CA TRP A 67 7.29 24.70 9.34
C TRP A 67 5.99 24.88 8.56
N ASN A 68 5.72 26.09 8.08
CA ASN A 68 4.51 26.46 7.31
C ASN A 68 4.54 25.86 5.88
N ILE A 69 4.92 24.59 5.76
CA ILE A 69 5.14 23.87 4.50
C ILE A 69 4.08 22.78 4.39
N LEU A 70 3.31 22.85 3.31
CA LEU A 70 2.22 21.93 3.06
C LEU A 70 2.67 20.78 2.16
N VAL A 71 2.82 19.59 2.72
CA VAL A 71 3.16 18.39 1.96
C VAL A 71 1.89 17.75 1.42
N HIS A 72 1.88 17.47 0.12
CA HIS A 72 0.74 16.88 -0.56
C HIS A 72 1.12 15.53 -1.15
N SER A 73 0.23 14.56 -0.98
CA SER A 73 0.35 13.26 -1.64
C SER A 73 -0.65 13.17 -2.78
N TYR A 74 -0.20 12.64 -3.91
CA TYR A 74 -1.01 12.50 -5.11
C TYR A 74 -1.27 11.03 -5.41
N TYR A 75 -2.48 10.76 -5.88
CA TYR A 75 -2.96 9.42 -6.19
C TYR A 75 -3.69 9.42 -7.53
N ILE A 76 -3.52 8.33 -8.28
CA ILE A 76 -4.34 8.05 -9.47
C ILE A 76 -5.41 7.05 -9.07
N ILE A 77 -6.65 7.37 -9.41
CA ILE A 77 -7.81 6.51 -9.26
C ILE A 77 -8.19 6.02 -10.66
N VAL A 78 -8.03 4.71 -10.88
CA VAL A 78 -8.28 4.03 -12.14
C VAL A 78 -9.57 3.22 -12.02
N PRO A 79 -10.55 3.39 -12.93
CA PRO A 79 -11.75 2.56 -12.90
C PRO A 79 -11.48 1.14 -13.44
N SER A 80 -12.18 0.15 -12.89
CA SER A 80 -12.20 -1.23 -13.39
C SER A 80 -13.60 -1.60 -13.88
N ASP A 81 -13.63 -2.48 -14.87
CA ASP A 81 -14.81 -3.20 -15.38
C ASP A 81 -15.62 -3.93 -14.29
N SER A 82 -14.99 -4.32 -13.19
CA SER A 82 -15.65 -4.94 -12.02
C SER A 82 -16.44 -3.97 -11.12
N ALA A 83 -16.74 -2.76 -11.61
CA ALA A 83 -17.36 -1.68 -10.84
C ALA A 83 -16.59 -1.31 -9.56
N THR A 84 -15.26 -1.39 -9.61
CA THR A 84 -14.37 -0.97 -8.53
C THR A 84 -13.42 0.13 -9.01
N LEU A 85 -12.81 0.86 -8.07
CA LEU A 85 -11.77 1.83 -8.39
C LEU A 85 -10.45 1.40 -7.75
N LEU A 86 -9.36 1.46 -8.51
CA LEU A 86 -8.01 1.16 -8.08
C LEU A 86 -7.27 2.46 -7.76
N ILE A 87 -6.73 2.60 -6.56
CA ILE A 87 -5.85 3.70 -6.19
C ILE A 87 -4.40 3.27 -6.30
N LYS A 88 -3.58 4.09 -6.99
CA LYS A 88 -2.11 3.98 -7.03
C LYS A 88 -1.47 5.28 -6.56
N ALA A 89 -0.41 5.21 -5.76
CA ALA A 89 0.34 6.39 -5.35
C ALA A 89 1.23 6.90 -6.48
N VAL A 90 1.36 8.22 -6.60
CA VAL A 90 2.17 8.88 -7.63
C VAL A 90 3.52 9.28 -7.05
N ALA A 91 4.60 8.78 -7.65
CA ALA A 91 5.96 9.20 -7.36
C ALA A 91 6.19 10.57 -7.98
N ILE A 92 6.06 11.61 -7.17
CA ILE A 92 6.41 12.98 -7.58
C ILE A 92 7.92 13.11 -7.79
N ARG A 93 8.35 14.15 -8.49
CA ARG A 93 9.76 14.41 -8.83
C ARG A 93 10.72 14.28 -7.65
N GLU A 94 10.30 14.72 -6.45
CA GLU A 94 11.12 14.67 -5.23
C GLU A 94 11.35 13.25 -4.69
N LEU A 95 10.49 12.30 -5.07
CA LEU A 95 10.61 10.88 -4.69
C LEU A 95 11.41 10.06 -5.71
N LEU A 96 11.75 10.66 -6.86
CA LEU A 96 12.48 10.01 -7.92
C LEU A 96 13.95 10.41 -7.83
N LEU A 97 14.83 9.44 -8.00
CA LEU A 97 16.25 9.74 -8.21
C LEU A 97 16.38 10.61 -9.48
N PRO A 98 17.39 11.50 -9.55
CA PRO A 98 17.65 12.29 -10.76
C PRO A 98 17.81 11.35 -11.96
N SER A 99 16.82 11.38 -12.86
CA SER A 99 16.83 10.60 -14.08
C SER A 99 16.38 11.47 -15.25
N SER A 100 16.99 11.26 -16.41
CA SER A 100 16.48 11.78 -17.67
C SER A 100 15.26 10.95 -18.05
N PHE A 101 14.07 11.36 -17.60
CA PHE A 101 12.83 10.76 -18.10
C PHE A 101 12.77 10.99 -19.60
N PRO A 102 12.77 9.94 -20.43
CA PRO A 102 12.63 10.11 -21.85
C PRO A 102 11.29 10.81 -22.11
N ALA A 103 11.30 11.84 -22.95
CA ALA A 103 10.07 12.39 -23.48
C ALA A 103 9.29 11.24 -24.14
N LEU A 104 7.97 11.21 -24.02
CA LEU A 104 7.12 10.24 -24.72
C LEU A 104 7.51 10.29 -26.20
N LEU A 105 8.21 9.25 -26.66
CA LEU A 105 8.78 9.17 -28.00
C LEU A 105 7.62 9.21 -28.99
N ALA A 106 7.50 10.30 -29.75
CA ALA A 106 6.42 10.48 -30.71
C ALA A 106 6.60 9.59 -31.95
N GLU A 107 7.84 9.19 -32.25
CA GLU A 107 8.17 8.35 -33.40
C GLU A 107 8.71 7.00 -32.94
N HIS A 108 7.98 5.94 -33.28
CA HIS A 108 8.45 4.59 -33.08
C HIS A 108 9.40 4.24 -34.24
N PRO A 109 10.56 3.60 -34.00
CA PRO A 109 11.42 3.15 -35.08
C PRO A 109 10.75 1.98 -35.82
N GLU A 110 9.96 2.30 -36.84
CA GLU A 110 9.21 1.36 -37.72
C GLU A 110 10.11 0.20 -38.20
N CYS A 111 11.37 0.48 -38.54
CA CYS A 111 12.34 -0.53 -39.00
C CYS A 111 12.69 -1.58 -37.92
N VAL A 112 12.72 -1.20 -36.64
CA VAL A 112 13.02 -2.12 -35.54
C VAL A 112 11.78 -2.93 -35.16
N LEU A 113 10.59 -2.33 -35.27
CA LEU A 113 9.31 -3.03 -35.08
C LEU A 113 9.10 -4.14 -36.11
N LEU A 114 9.39 -3.85 -37.38
CA LEU A 114 9.34 -4.86 -38.45
C LEU A 114 10.31 -6.01 -38.16
N PHE A 115 11.57 -5.70 -37.82
CA PHE A 115 12.55 -6.72 -37.46
C PHE A 115 12.12 -7.59 -36.26
N LEU A 116 11.59 -7.01 -35.18
CA LEU A 116 11.11 -7.76 -34.02
C LEU A 116 9.84 -8.57 -34.31
N SER A 117 8.97 -8.08 -35.19
CA SER A 117 7.75 -8.78 -35.62
C SER A 117 8.05 -9.97 -36.54
N GLU A 118 9.03 -9.84 -37.45
CA GLU A 118 9.47 -10.91 -38.34
C GLU A 118 10.36 -11.93 -37.60
N GLN A 119 11.20 -11.49 -36.67
CA GLN A 119 12.07 -12.35 -35.85
C GLN A 119 11.34 -13.04 -34.69
N SER A 120 10.00 -12.96 -34.64
CA SER A 120 9.04 -13.94 -34.09
C SER A 120 9.30 -14.58 -32.71
N ALA A 121 10.24 -14.06 -31.92
CA ALA A 121 10.45 -14.48 -30.54
C ALA A 121 9.19 -14.25 -29.70
N LEU A 122 8.44 -13.17 -29.99
CA LEU A 122 7.15 -12.89 -29.36
C LEU A 122 6.03 -13.82 -29.85
N ASN A 123 6.08 -14.30 -31.10
CA ASN A 123 5.09 -15.23 -31.64
C ASN A 123 5.22 -16.64 -31.03
N SER A 124 6.37 -16.96 -30.45
CA SER A 124 6.59 -18.21 -29.70
C SER A 124 6.06 -18.15 -28.26
N LEU A 125 5.64 -16.97 -27.77
CA LEU A 125 5.09 -16.84 -26.44
C LEU A 125 3.65 -17.33 -26.41
N GLU A 126 3.33 -18.19 -25.46
CA GLU A 126 1.97 -18.62 -25.17
C GLU A 126 1.19 -17.43 -24.58
N VAL A 127 0.10 -17.05 -25.25
CA VAL A 127 -0.77 -15.95 -24.81
C VAL A 127 -1.98 -16.55 -24.10
N GLU A 128 -2.05 -16.36 -22.78
CA GLU A 128 -3.21 -16.74 -22.00
C GLU A 128 -4.38 -15.76 -22.26
N VAL A 129 -5.57 -16.30 -22.54
CA VAL A 129 -6.80 -15.51 -22.78
C VAL A 129 -7.23 -14.74 -21.52
N ALA A 130 -6.95 -15.30 -20.34
CA ALA A 130 -7.26 -14.68 -19.06
C ALA A 130 -6.22 -15.05 -18.02
N TYR A 131 -5.48 -14.05 -17.55
CA TYR A 131 -4.52 -14.20 -16.47
C TYR A 131 -5.15 -13.78 -15.15
N ASN A 132 -5.20 -14.69 -14.16
CA ASN A 132 -5.60 -14.36 -12.79
C ASN A 132 -4.35 -14.35 -11.88
N PRO A 133 -3.87 -13.17 -11.44
CA PRO A 133 -2.71 -13.06 -10.57
C PRO A 133 -2.84 -13.85 -9.25
N LEU A 134 -4.07 -14.12 -8.79
CA LEU A 134 -4.32 -14.88 -7.56
C LEU A 134 -3.97 -16.36 -7.67
N HIS A 135 -3.80 -16.89 -8.89
CA HIS A 135 -3.35 -18.26 -9.11
C HIS A 135 -1.83 -18.42 -8.95
N LEU A 136 -1.08 -17.33 -8.85
CA LEU A 136 0.38 -17.36 -8.69
C LEU A 136 0.76 -17.89 -7.30
N LYS A 137 1.42 -19.05 -7.25
CA LYS A 137 1.92 -19.64 -6.01
C LYS A 137 3.35 -19.17 -5.74
N SER A 138 3.50 -18.11 -4.93
CA SER A 138 4.82 -17.63 -4.50
C SER A 138 5.54 -18.58 -3.52
N ASN A 139 4.86 -19.61 -3.03
CA ASN A 139 5.32 -20.51 -1.94
C ASN A 139 5.73 -19.79 -0.65
N LEU A 140 5.40 -18.50 -0.49
CA LEU A 140 5.77 -17.69 0.67
C LEU A 140 5.29 -18.32 1.97
N TYR A 141 4.05 -18.81 2.01
CA TYR A 141 3.52 -19.51 3.19
C TYR A 141 4.34 -20.77 3.54
N LYS A 142 4.70 -21.59 2.54
CA LYS A 142 5.52 -22.79 2.75
C LYS A 142 6.92 -22.45 3.27
N TYR A 143 7.52 -21.37 2.75
CA TYR A 143 8.80 -20.85 3.20
C TYR A 143 8.74 -20.29 4.63
N LEU A 144 7.78 -19.39 4.91
CA LEU A 144 7.58 -18.86 6.26
C LEU A 144 7.30 -19.99 7.25
N LYS A 145 6.51 -21.00 6.84
CA LYS A 145 6.27 -22.19 7.65
C LYS A 145 7.58 -22.94 7.93
N SER A 146 8.46 -23.18 6.95
CA SER A 146 9.71 -23.90 7.22
C SER A 146 10.71 -23.10 8.07
N VAL A 147 10.71 -21.77 7.99
CA VAL A 147 11.56 -20.89 8.78
C VAL A 147 11.05 -20.75 10.21
N LEU A 148 9.75 -20.48 10.38
CA LEU A 148 9.12 -20.21 11.68
C LEU A 148 8.75 -21.48 12.44
N TYR A 149 8.35 -22.55 11.73
CA TYR A 149 8.08 -23.87 12.32
C TYR A 149 9.31 -24.78 12.28
N LYS A 150 10.54 -24.24 12.37
CA LYS A 150 11.66 -25.12 12.74
C LYS A 150 11.26 -25.81 14.04
N PRO A 151 11.03 -27.13 14.05
CA PRO A 151 10.86 -27.82 15.31
C PRO A 151 12.15 -27.54 16.06
N LEU A 152 12.05 -27.15 17.34
CA LEU A 152 13.17 -27.34 18.24
C LEU A 152 13.54 -28.81 18.03
N HIS A 153 14.59 -29.09 17.26
CA HIS A 153 14.99 -30.45 17.01
C HIS A 153 15.44 -30.90 18.38
N ARG A 154 14.53 -31.64 19.03
CA ARG A 154 14.77 -32.85 19.80
C ARG A 154 16.26 -32.89 20.09
N GLN A 155 16.66 -32.30 21.23
CA GLN A 155 17.96 -32.60 21.80
C GLN A 155 18.00 -34.13 21.78
N GLN A 156 18.77 -34.67 20.84
CA GLN A 156 19.16 -36.06 20.85
C GLN A 156 19.82 -36.20 22.22
N ALA A 157 19.10 -36.83 23.14
CA ALA A 157 19.68 -37.28 24.39
C ALA A 157 20.75 -38.28 23.98
N HIS A 158 21.98 -37.80 23.78
CA HIS A 158 23.15 -38.64 23.83
C HIS A 158 23.17 -39.24 25.24
N PRO A 159 23.10 -40.58 25.41
CA PRO A 159 23.45 -41.18 26.67
C PRO A 159 24.96 -41.01 26.79
N ARG A 160 25.39 -40.10 27.67
CA ARG A 160 26.80 -39.85 27.96
C ARG A 160 27.09 -40.41 29.34
N ASP A 161 27.40 -41.69 29.40
CA ASP A 161 28.10 -42.26 30.55
C ASP A 161 29.61 -42.04 30.42
N GLN A 162 30.23 -41.78 31.56
CA GLN A 162 31.43 -40.99 31.72
C GLN A 162 32.69 -41.83 32.00
N ARG A 163 33.81 -41.43 31.35
CA ARG A 163 35.21 -41.29 31.85
C ARG A 163 36.13 -42.53 32.02
N PRO A 164 37.49 -42.36 32.13
CA PRO A 164 38.34 -41.15 32.02
C PRO A 164 39.64 -41.25 31.16
N GLU A 165 40.12 -40.07 30.71
CA GLU A 165 41.52 -39.56 30.61
C GLU A 165 42.70 -40.51 30.25
N ARG A 166 43.38 -40.26 29.11
CA ARG A 166 44.77 -39.73 29.07
C ARG A 166 45.35 -39.62 27.64
N HIS A 167 46.14 -38.56 27.45
CA HIS A 167 47.18 -38.31 26.42
C HIS A 167 46.77 -37.53 25.14
N GLN A 168 47.23 -36.28 25.10
CA GLN A 168 47.65 -35.54 23.90
C GLN A 168 49.13 -35.89 23.59
N PRO A 169 49.74 -35.60 22.41
CA PRO A 169 49.51 -34.38 21.61
C PRO A 169 49.73 -34.43 20.05
N LYS A 170 49.48 -33.26 19.43
CA LYS A 170 50.03 -32.66 18.17
C LYS A 170 49.39 -32.89 16.79
N GLN A 171 48.89 -31.75 16.25
CA GLN A 171 48.89 -31.21 14.85
C GLN A 171 48.32 -32.12 13.74
N VAL A 172 47.41 -31.66 12.86
CA VAL A 172 47.69 -30.79 11.70
C VAL A 172 46.35 -30.33 11.07
N SER A 173 46.30 -29.05 10.70
CA SER A 173 45.42 -28.31 9.76
C SER A 173 44.16 -28.95 9.14
N LEU A 174 43.03 -28.21 9.14
CA LEU A 174 42.52 -27.44 7.99
C LEU A 174 41.25 -26.64 8.38
N LEU A 175 41.27 -25.32 8.16
CA LEU A 175 40.10 -24.41 8.19
C LEU A 175 39.28 -24.59 6.88
N PRO A 176 38.00 -24.13 6.80
CA PRO A 176 37.74 -22.72 6.52
C PRO A 176 36.56 -22.09 7.29
N LEU A 177 36.80 -20.86 7.75
CA LEU A 177 35.99 -19.66 7.54
C LEU A 177 34.46 -19.79 7.62
N THR A 178 33.85 -19.15 8.60
CA THR A 178 33.09 -17.91 8.38
C THR A 178 32.53 -17.36 9.69
N SER A 179 32.72 -16.06 9.86
CA SER A 179 32.18 -15.20 10.92
C SER A 179 30.65 -15.26 11.01
N LEU A 180 30.11 -15.45 12.21
CA LEU A 180 28.77 -14.97 12.53
C LEU A 180 28.86 -13.85 13.56
N SER A 181 28.85 -12.63 13.03
CA SER A 181 28.60 -11.39 13.77
C SER A 181 27.32 -11.56 14.59
N ARG A 182 27.43 -11.44 15.92
CA ARG A 182 26.30 -11.54 16.84
C ARG A 182 25.82 -10.13 17.18
N ALA A 183 24.88 -9.60 16.41
CA ALA A 183 24.19 -8.37 16.79
C ALA A 183 23.11 -8.68 17.84
N LYS A 184 23.24 -8.10 19.04
CA LYS A 184 22.18 -8.08 20.06
C LYS A 184 21.34 -6.83 19.83
N ALA A 185 20.04 -7.03 19.57
CA ALA A 185 19.06 -5.96 19.59
C ALA A 185 18.23 -6.07 20.87
N THR A 186 18.16 -4.99 21.64
CA THR A 186 17.29 -4.86 22.82
C THR A 186 16.14 -3.94 22.42
N VAL A 187 14.90 -4.42 22.51
CA VAL A 187 13.70 -3.63 22.25
C VAL A 187 13.16 -3.12 23.58
N ALA A 188 12.92 -1.82 23.69
CA ALA A 188 12.29 -1.22 24.86
C ALA A 188 10.81 -1.64 24.96
N PRO A 189 10.26 -1.91 26.15
CA PRO A 189 8.87 -2.33 26.28
C PRO A 189 7.93 -1.20 25.88
N LEU A 190 6.94 -1.53 25.04
CA LEU A 190 5.86 -0.63 24.64
C LEU A 190 4.95 -0.35 25.85
N VAL A 191 4.78 0.93 26.17
CA VAL A 191 3.77 1.38 27.16
C VAL A 191 2.40 1.16 26.55
N MET A 192 1.62 0.23 27.14
CA MET A 192 0.22 0.03 26.80
C MET A 192 -0.60 1.22 27.35
N ALA A 193 -1.34 1.90 26.47
CA ALA A 193 -2.28 2.94 26.89
C ALA A 193 -3.45 2.31 27.68
N PRO A 194 -3.93 2.92 28.77
CA PRO A 194 -5.07 2.41 29.52
C PRO A 194 -6.37 2.55 28.71
N SER A 195 -7.20 1.51 28.80
CA SER A 195 -8.56 1.44 28.26
C SER A 195 -9.48 2.48 28.93
N PRO A 196 -10.36 3.19 28.20
CA PRO A 196 -11.25 4.19 28.77
C PRO A 196 -12.46 3.49 29.38
N VAL A 197 -12.35 3.08 30.64
CA VAL A 197 -13.51 2.70 31.45
C VAL A 197 -13.49 3.49 32.75
N GLN A 198 -14.52 4.31 32.91
CA GLN A 198 -15.00 4.98 34.12
C GLN A 198 -14.20 6.17 34.67
N ALA A 199 -14.71 7.37 34.36
CA ALA A 199 -14.77 8.47 35.32
C ALA A 199 -16.10 9.21 35.18
N PHE A 200 -17.13 8.69 35.86
CA PHE A 200 -18.26 9.51 36.27
C PHE A 200 -17.80 10.43 37.40
N ARG A 201 -17.94 11.75 37.22
CA ARG A 201 -18.12 12.72 38.32
C ARG A 201 -19.12 13.79 37.90
N PRO A 202 -20.11 14.14 38.75
CA PRO A 202 -21.12 15.15 38.43
C PRO A 202 -20.76 16.55 38.93
N ALA A 203 -21.38 17.52 38.25
CA ALA A 203 -21.84 18.84 38.69
C ALA A 203 -20.84 20.00 38.91
N ALA A 204 -21.03 21.10 38.17
CA ALA A 204 -21.56 22.34 38.75
C ALA A 204 -22.19 23.25 37.67
N VAL A 205 -23.41 23.68 37.98
CA VAL A 205 -24.28 24.58 37.23
C VAL A 205 -23.77 26.02 37.28
N ARG A 206 -23.79 26.74 36.16
CA ARG A 206 -24.15 28.17 36.13
C ARG A 206 -25.05 28.45 34.91
N ARG A 207 -26.28 28.89 35.23
CA ARG A 207 -27.31 29.42 34.33
C ARG A 207 -27.11 30.93 34.12
N ASP A 208 -27.71 31.37 33.02
CA ASP A 208 -28.27 32.70 32.67
C ASP A 208 -27.64 33.23 31.39
N SER A 209 -28.37 33.73 30.39
CA SER A 209 -29.80 33.75 30.07
C SER A 209 -29.89 34.09 28.57
N CYS A 210 -30.93 33.61 27.90
CA CYS A 210 -31.31 34.03 26.55
C CYS A 210 -31.82 35.47 26.55
N GLU A 211 -31.68 36.22 25.44
CA GLU A 211 -32.82 36.72 24.66
C GLU A 211 -32.45 37.51 23.39
N HIS A 212 -33.27 37.25 22.36
CA HIS A 212 -33.79 38.12 21.30
C HIS A 212 -32.91 38.76 20.20
N SER A 213 -33.14 38.24 18.98
CA SER A 213 -33.61 38.91 17.75
C SER A 213 -32.93 40.19 17.25
N LEU A 214 -32.67 40.23 15.93
CA LEU A 214 -33.35 41.13 14.97
C LEU A 214 -32.73 40.99 13.55
N LEU A 215 -33.59 40.67 12.56
CA LEU A 215 -33.40 40.98 11.13
C LEU A 215 -33.29 42.51 10.94
N PRO A 216 -32.69 43.02 9.83
CA PRO A 216 -33.54 43.47 8.71
C PRO A 216 -32.95 43.41 7.27
N LYS A 217 -33.88 43.19 6.31
CA LYS A 217 -34.14 43.86 4.99
C LYS A 217 -33.01 44.03 3.97
N GLU A 218 -33.12 43.43 2.77
CA GLU A 218 -33.82 43.92 1.55
C GLU A 218 -33.29 45.26 1.01
N TYR A 219 -32.72 45.24 -0.20
CA TYR A 219 -32.90 46.27 -1.24
C TYR A 219 -32.80 45.63 -2.64
N GLU A 220 -33.81 45.96 -3.46
CA GLU A 220 -33.92 45.72 -4.90
C GLU A 220 -32.95 46.58 -5.72
N GLU A 221 -32.57 46.10 -6.92
CA GLU A 221 -32.90 46.70 -8.22
C GLU A 221 -32.78 45.65 -9.34
#